data_AF-A0A8S3IUT2-F1
#
_entry.id   AF-A0A8S3IUT2-F1
#
_cell.length_a   1.000
_cell.length_b   1.000
_cell.length_c   1.000
_cell.angle_alpha   90.00
_cell.angle_beta   90.00
_cell.angle_gamma   90.00
#
_symmetry.space_group_name_H-M   'P 1'
#
loop_
_entity.id
_entity.type
_entity.pdbx_description
1 polymer ?
#
loop_
_entity_poly.entity_id
_entity_poly.type
_entity_poly.pdbx_seq_one_letter_code
_entity_poly.pdbx_strand_id
1 'polypeptide(L)'
;EFNSPKTRDDILNKGYMTIDYIKYDVKEYLPQASILICSNCMGIGHFRKQCKQTNATCKICSEQVKDASTHQCQGVVKCLHCGGAHHSNDLKCMVIKQFRSDLTKNLLSAPHKQSFNRQTDLALQFPPLPQASKQSITNYQMSTNVQNGIMIKLDQILNSIHKFESTMGDLTKRTEVIEEWITKKGKNVTKMENDIKAVQLSNVRIDGELKHQVKVIEKLFIPVLDDIITVLSELNIKDGRVLDADFRSRSGLWKSEFKALLDKRLIL
;
A
#
# COMPACT_ATOMS: atom_id res chain seq x y z
N GLU A 1 26.97 10.12 11.61
CA GLU A 1 27.83 11.22 11.10
C GLU A 1 27.24 12.06 9.96
N PHE A 2 26.05 11.74 9.42
CA PHE A 2 25.41 12.55 8.35
C PHE A 2 24.45 13.64 8.83
N ASN A 3 24.42 13.96 10.14
CA ASN A 3 23.44 14.89 10.70
C ASN A 3 23.89 16.36 10.70
N SER A 4 25.10 16.67 10.23
CA SER A 4 25.53 18.07 10.10
C SER A 4 25.00 18.64 8.76
N PRO A 5 24.29 19.79 8.79
CA PRO A 5 23.76 20.41 7.57
C PRO A 5 24.84 20.66 6.50
N LYS A 6 26.05 21.01 6.93
CA LYS A 6 27.19 21.28 6.03
C LYS A 6 27.61 20.06 5.22
N THR A 7 27.78 18.91 5.88
CA THR A 7 28.11 17.64 5.21
C THR A 7 27.01 17.18 4.26
N ARG A 8 25.74 17.42 4.60
CA ARG A 8 24.61 17.11 3.71
C ARG A 8 24.70 17.92 2.41
N ASP A 9 24.87 19.24 2.55
CA ASP A 9 24.89 20.15 1.41
C ASP A 9 26.12 19.89 0.51
N ASP A 10 27.27 19.54 1.09
CA ASP A 10 28.46 19.16 0.33
C ASP A 10 28.25 17.88 -0.50
N ILE A 11 27.54 16.88 0.03
CA ILE A 11 27.23 15.63 -0.69
C ILE A 11 26.22 15.90 -1.80
N LEU A 12 25.18 16.70 -1.52
CA LEU A 12 24.17 17.09 -2.51
C LEU A 12 24.79 17.89 -3.66
N ASN A 13 25.70 18.82 -3.37
CA ASN A 13 26.41 19.61 -4.39
C ASN A 13 27.35 18.76 -5.25
N LYS A 14 27.98 17.73 -4.66
CA LYS A 14 28.81 16.77 -5.42
C LYS A 14 27.97 15.88 -6.34
N GLY A 15 26.71 15.62 -5.98
CA GLY A 15 25.77 14.80 -6.77
C GLY A 15 26.07 13.30 -6.78
N TYR A 16 27.10 12.86 -6.04
CA TYR A 16 27.45 11.46 -5.86
C TYR A 16 28.16 11.26 -4.53
N MET A 17 28.10 10.04 -4.01
CA MET A 17 28.89 9.58 -2.87
C MET A 17 29.64 8.30 -3.24
N THR A 18 30.84 8.16 -2.72
CA THR A 18 31.65 6.95 -2.90
C THR A 18 31.64 6.17 -1.59
N ILE A 19 31.24 4.91 -1.65
CA ILE A 19 31.37 3.95 -0.55
C ILE A 19 32.29 2.86 -1.08
N ASP A 20 33.45 2.70 -0.42
CA ASP A 20 34.56 1.88 -0.88
C ASP A 20 35.01 2.24 -2.32
N TYR A 21 34.70 1.38 -3.29
CA TYR A 21 35.04 1.52 -4.72
C TYR A 21 33.79 1.71 -5.60
N ILE A 22 32.60 1.90 -5.00
CA ILE A 22 31.34 2.06 -5.72
C ILE A 22 30.86 3.51 -5.59
N LYS A 23 30.53 4.11 -6.75
CA LYS A 23 29.97 5.45 -6.86
C LYS A 23 28.45 5.36 -6.92
N TYR A 24 27.77 6.04 -5.99
CA TYR A 24 26.32 6.16 -5.94
C TYR A 24 25.91 7.57 -6.32
N ASP A 25 24.96 7.70 -7.25
CA ASP A 25 24.36 9.00 -7.55
C ASP A 25 23.49 9.44 -6.37
N VAL A 26 23.76 10.64 -5.87
CA VAL A 26 23.00 11.24 -4.78
C VAL A 26 22.14 12.34 -5.35
N LYS A 27 20.84 12.23 -5.10
CA LYS A 27 19.85 13.27 -5.42
C LYS A 27 19.20 13.71 -4.13
N GLU A 28 18.86 14.99 -4.06
CA GLU A 28 18.09 15.51 -2.94
C GLU A 28 16.77 14.74 -2.83
N TYR A 29 16.52 14.16 -1.66
CA TYR A 29 15.22 13.58 -1.37
C TYR A 29 14.23 14.73 -1.23
N LEU A 30 13.46 14.98 -2.29
CA LEU A 30 12.31 15.84 -2.18
C LEU A 30 11.10 15.02 -1.77
N PRO A 31 10.47 15.34 -0.62
CA PRO A 31 9.21 14.71 -0.28
C PRO A 31 8.20 15.00 -1.40
N GLN A 32 7.39 14.01 -1.74
CA GLN A 32 6.35 14.18 -2.74
C GLN A 32 5.45 15.34 -2.34
N ALA A 33 5.23 16.28 -3.27
CA ALA A 33 4.46 17.48 -2.97
C ALA A 33 3.03 17.10 -2.57
N SER A 34 2.57 17.62 -1.44
CA SER A 34 1.18 17.45 -1.02
C SER A 34 0.28 18.23 -1.98
N ILE A 35 -0.70 17.53 -2.57
CA ILE A 35 -1.67 18.18 -3.44
C ILE A 35 -2.74 18.81 -2.58
N LEU A 36 -2.94 20.10 -2.79
CA LEU A 36 -4.08 20.80 -2.25
C LEU A 36 -5.33 20.43 -3.05
N ILE A 37 -6.28 19.75 -2.40
CA ILE A 37 -7.60 19.47 -2.97
C ILE A 37 -8.63 20.28 -2.19
N CYS A 38 -9.43 21.05 -2.91
CA CYS A 38 -10.45 21.90 -2.34
C CYS A 38 -11.55 21.04 -1.70
N SER A 39 -11.85 21.26 -0.42
CA SER A 39 -12.88 20.49 0.29
C SER A 39 -14.32 20.82 -0.15
N ASN A 40 -14.52 21.87 -0.96
CA ASN A 40 -15.84 22.26 -1.48
C ASN A 40 -16.11 21.58 -2.82
N CYS A 41 -15.30 21.89 -3.84
CA CYS A 41 -15.50 21.39 -5.20
C CYS A 41 -14.72 20.11 -5.54
N MET A 42 -13.87 19.62 -4.62
CA MET A 42 -12.92 18.52 -4.88
C MET A 42 -11.94 18.79 -6.04
N GLY A 43 -11.81 20.06 -6.47
CA GLY A 43 -10.85 20.50 -7.47
C GLY A 43 -9.43 20.62 -6.92
N ILE A 44 -8.44 20.46 -7.80
CA ILE A 44 -7.02 20.53 -7.46
C ILE A 44 -6.54 22.00 -7.44
N GLY A 45 -5.60 22.33 -6.57
CA GLY A 45 -4.74 23.52 -6.68
C GLY A 45 -5.26 24.81 -6.04
N HIS A 46 -6.31 24.76 -5.22
CA HIS A 46 -6.82 25.96 -4.53
C HIS A 46 -7.44 25.65 -3.16
N PHE A 47 -7.43 26.66 -2.28
CA PHE A 47 -8.07 26.56 -0.98
C PHE A 47 -9.58 26.80 -1.10
N ARG A 48 -10.34 26.30 -0.12
CA ARG A 48 -11.80 26.53 -0.04
C ARG A 48 -12.19 28.01 -0.16
N LYS A 49 -11.38 28.91 0.45
CA LYS A 49 -11.61 30.37 0.41
C LYS A 49 -11.50 30.98 -1.00
N GLN A 50 -10.78 30.32 -1.90
CA GLN A 50 -10.54 30.76 -3.29
C GLN A 50 -11.40 29.97 -4.28
N CYS A 51 -12.30 29.11 -3.79
CA CYS A 51 -13.20 28.33 -4.61
C CYS A 51 -14.26 29.25 -5.25
N LYS A 52 -14.34 29.25 -6.58
CA LYS A 52 -15.36 29.99 -7.33
C LYS A 52 -16.70 29.26 -7.41
N GLN A 53 -16.73 27.97 -7.07
CA GLN A 53 -17.96 27.18 -7.09
C GLN A 53 -18.79 27.45 -5.83
N THR A 54 -20.06 27.79 -6.04
CA THR A 54 -21.07 27.98 -5.00
C THR A 54 -21.59 26.66 -4.46
N ASN A 55 -21.78 25.68 -5.34
CA ASN A 55 -22.19 24.33 -4.97
C ASN A 55 -20.97 23.50 -4.51
N ALA A 56 -21.19 22.64 -3.52
CA ALA A 56 -20.21 21.64 -3.11
C ALA A 56 -20.26 20.43 -4.07
N THR A 57 -19.20 19.64 -4.09
CA THR A 57 -19.13 18.39 -4.85
C THR A 57 -19.04 17.23 -3.87
N CYS A 58 -19.89 16.22 -4.04
CA CYS A 58 -19.87 15.03 -3.21
C CYS A 58 -18.53 14.29 -3.35
N LYS A 59 -17.91 13.93 -2.22
CA LYS A 59 -16.62 13.21 -2.19
C LYS A 59 -16.68 11.77 -2.70
N ILE A 60 -17.89 11.22 -2.80
CA ILE A 60 -18.15 9.82 -3.15
C ILE A 60 -18.57 9.74 -4.62
N CYS A 61 -19.71 10.33 -5.00
CA CYS A 61 -20.24 10.25 -6.36
C CYS A 61 -19.77 11.35 -7.32
N SER A 62 -19.04 12.37 -6.82
CA SER A 62 -18.60 13.53 -7.61
C SER A 62 -19.73 14.38 -8.21
N GLU A 63 -20.95 14.30 -7.67
CA GLU A 63 -22.09 15.14 -8.07
C GLU A 63 -22.08 16.50 -7.38
N GLN A 64 -22.62 17.52 -8.06
CA GLN A 64 -22.76 18.88 -7.51
C GLN A 64 -23.98 18.96 -6.60
N VAL A 65 -23.78 19.41 -5.37
CA VAL A 65 -24.78 19.48 -4.30
C VAL A 65 -24.76 20.87 -3.69
N LYS A 66 -25.94 21.45 -3.43
CA LYS A 66 -26.03 22.76 -2.75
C LYS A 66 -25.57 22.63 -1.31
N ASP A 67 -26.02 21.58 -0.63
CA ASP A 67 -25.64 21.25 0.75
C ASP A 67 -25.12 19.81 0.83
N ALA A 68 -23.91 19.65 1.34
CA ALA A 68 -23.27 18.33 1.49
C ALA A 68 -23.95 17.45 2.55
N SER A 69 -24.70 18.04 3.49
CA SER A 69 -25.38 17.34 4.59
C SER A 69 -26.71 16.72 4.19
N THR A 70 -27.38 17.25 3.16
CA THR A 70 -28.71 16.79 2.71
C THR A 70 -28.64 15.88 1.48
N HIS A 71 -27.43 15.65 0.95
CA HIS A 71 -27.24 14.84 -0.24
C HIS A 71 -27.39 13.34 0.05
N GLN A 72 -28.34 12.71 -0.62
CA GLN A 72 -28.47 11.25 -0.67
C GLN A 72 -27.54 10.68 -1.74
N CYS A 73 -26.38 10.19 -1.31
CA CYS A 73 -25.42 9.57 -2.20
C CYS A 73 -25.83 8.13 -2.52
N GLN A 74 -25.83 7.74 -3.80
CA GLN A 74 -26.06 6.36 -4.25
C GLN A 74 -24.88 5.41 -3.92
N GLY A 75 -23.82 5.89 -3.26
CA GLY A 75 -22.67 5.09 -2.83
C GLY A 75 -21.70 4.69 -3.95
N VAL A 76 -21.97 5.09 -5.21
CA VAL A 76 -21.07 4.81 -6.33
C VAL A 76 -19.85 5.73 -6.23
N VAL A 77 -18.70 5.15 -5.89
CA VAL A 77 -17.44 5.88 -5.79
C VAL A 77 -16.94 6.23 -7.20
N LYS A 78 -16.83 7.53 -7.48
CA LYS A 78 -16.37 8.06 -8.76
C LYS A 78 -15.38 9.20 -8.55
N CYS A 79 -14.27 9.15 -9.27
CA CYS A 79 -13.26 10.20 -9.26
C CYS A 79 -13.67 11.37 -10.16
N LEU A 80 -13.63 12.59 -9.63
CA LEU A 80 -13.93 13.81 -10.38
C LEU A 80 -12.93 14.06 -11.52
N HIS A 81 -11.67 13.66 -11.34
CA HIS A 81 -10.58 14.00 -12.26
C HIS A 81 -10.45 13.04 -13.45
N CYS A 82 -10.64 11.74 -13.22
CA CYS A 82 -10.45 10.71 -14.24
C CYS A 82 -11.71 9.87 -14.51
N GLY A 83 -12.80 10.08 -13.76
CA GLY A 83 -14.03 9.31 -13.90
C GLY A 83 -13.97 7.86 -13.38
N GLY A 84 -12.83 7.39 -12.89
CA GLY A 84 -12.64 6.00 -12.43
C GLY A 84 -13.30 5.68 -11.09
N ALA A 85 -13.36 4.37 -10.77
CA ALA A 85 -13.97 3.83 -9.55
C ALA A 85 -13.05 3.96 -8.30
N HIS A 86 -12.71 5.20 -7.93
CA HIS A 86 -11.94 5.53 -6.72
C HIS A 86 -12.24 6.97 -6.28
N HIS A 87 -11.85 7.33 -5.06
CA HIS A 87 -12.05 8.69 -4.55
C HIS A 87 -11.15 9.71 -5.26
N SER A 88 -11.62 10.94 -5.43
CA SER A 88 -10.87 12.05 -6.05
C SER A 88 -9.59 12.49 -5.31
N ASN A 89 -9.26 11.90 -4.15
CA ASN A 89 -8.00 12.13 -3.44
C ASN A 89 -7.11 10.87 -3.39
N ASP A 90 -7.51 9.79 -4.06
CA ASP A 90 -6.75 8.54 -4.02
C ASP A 90 -5.40 8.69 -4.75
N LEU A 91 -4.34 8.15 -4.14
CA LEU A 91 -2.99 8.10 -4.70
C LEU A 91 -2.94 7.30 -6.01
N LYS A 92 -3.93 6.42 -6.24
CA LYS A 92 -4.04 5.60 -7.45
C LYS A 92 -4.54 6.38 -8.68
N CYS A 93 -5.09 7.59 -8.50
CA CYS A 93 -5.59 8.37 -9.62
C CYS A 93 -4.44 8.85 -10.53
N MET A 94 -4.50 8.53 -11.82
CA MET A 94 -3.45 8.90 -12.77
C MET A 94 -3.32 10.43 -12.95
N VAL A 95 -4.43 11.16 -12.94
CA VAL A 95 -4.43 12.63 -13.08
C VAL A 95 -3.78 13.29 -11.86
N ILE A 96 -4.11 12.82 -10.66
CA ILE A 96 -3.49 13.28 -9.40
C ILE A 96 -2.00 12.95 -9.39
N LYS A 97 -1.62 11.74 -9.84
CA LYS A 97 -0.22 11.31 -9.93
C LYS A 97 0.59 12.21 -10.88
N GLN A 98 0.03 12.53 -12.05
CA GLN A 98 0.65 13.44 -13.02
C GLN A 98 0.81 14.85 -12.42
N PHE A 99 -0.26 15.41 -11.85
CA PHE A 99 -0.22 16.73 -11.22
C PHE A 99 0.82 16.81 -10.08
N ARG A 100 0.91 15.76 -9.25
CA ARG A 100 1.99 15.60 -8.25
C ARG A 100 3.36 15.67 -8.87
N SER A 101 3.59 14.89 -9.93
CA SER A 101 4.88 14.81 -10.58
C SER A 101 5.30 16.13 -11.21
N ASP A 102 4.35 16.86 -11.80
CA ASP A 102 4.61 18.16 -12.42
C ASP A 102 4.86 19.24 -11.36
N LEU A 103 4.11 19.21 -10.25
CA LEU A 103 4.37 20.11 -9.11
C LEU A 103 5.77 19.86 -8.53
N THR A 104 6.17 18.60 -8.34
CA THR A 104 7.51 18.26 -7.87
C THR A 104 8.59 18.69 -8.88
N LYS A 105 8.38 18.49 -10.18
CA LYS A 105 9.31 18.99 -11.22
C LYS A 105 9.43 20.50 -11.21
N ASN A 106 8.34 21.23 -11.08
CA ASN A 106 8.35 22.69 -11.02
C ASN A 106 9.10 23.21 -9.78
N LEU A 107 8.95 22.53 -8.64
CA LEU A 107 9.71 22.84 -7.42
C LEU A 107 11.21 22.52 -7.59
N LEU A 108 11.56 21.46 -8.33
CA LEU A 108 12.94 21.10 -8.67
C LEU A 108 13.59 22.04 -9.68
N SER A 109 12.84 22.49 -10.69
CA SER A 109 13.33 23.34 -11.77
C SER A 109 13.37 24.82 -11.39
N ALA A 110 12.67 25.21 -10.32
CA ALA A 110 12.78 26.56 -9.79
C ALA A 110 14.23 26.76 -9.29
N PRO A 111 14.97 27.76 -9.80
CA PRO A 111 16.33 28.01 -9.34
C PRO A 111 16.29 28.22 -7.83
N HIS A 112 17.20 27.55 -7.12
CA HIS A 112 17.40 27.57 -5.67
C HIS A 112 17.74 28.99 -5.16
N LYS A 113 16.78 29.91 -5.27
CA LYS A 113 16.77 31.23 -4.69
C LYS A 113 15.56 31.28 -3.79
N GLN A 114 15.77 30.89 -2.54
CA GLN A 114 15.42 31.65 -1.34
C GLN A 114 15.31 30.67 -0.17
N SER A 115 16.19 30.88 0.81
CA SER A 115 15.86 30.61 2.20
C SER A 115 14.43 31.06 2.44
N PHE A 116 13.55 30.12 2.80
CA PHE A 116 12.23 30.45 3.36
C PHE A 116 12.45 31.13 4.71
N ASN A 117 12.77 32.42 4.68
CA ASN A 117 12.49 33.32 5.76
C ASN A 117 10.96 33.51 5.71
N ARG A 118 10.22 32.74 6.50
CA ARG A 118 8.82 33.07 6.81
C ARG A 118 8.83 34.30 7.74
N GLN A 119 9.21 35.45 7.21
CA GLN A 119 8.67 36.70 7.70
C GLN A 119 7.37 36.89 6.94
N THR A 120 6.29 36.45 7.58
CA THR A 120 4.97 36.95 7.26
C THR A 120 5.00 38.45 7.48
N ASP A 121 4.89 39.21 6.38
CA ASP A 121 4.40 40.58 6.37
C ASP A 121 3.01 40.60 7.00
N LEU A 122 2.98 40.76 8.33
CA LEU A 122 1.84 41.26 9.08
C LEU A 122 2.41 42.28 10.06
N ALA A 123 2.52 43.52 9.59
CA ALA A 123 2.84 44.66 10.42
C ALA A 123 1.72 44.85 11.46
N LEU A 124 1.90 44.30 12.64
CA LEU A 124 1.23 44.72 13.86
C LEU A 124 2.29 45.32 14.78
N GLN A 125 2.13 46.62 15.02
CA GLN A 125 2.97 47.47 15.84
C GLN A 125 3.12 46.89 17.25
N PHE A 126 4.37 46.60 17.64
CA PHE A 126 4.77 46.54 19.05
C PHE A 126 5.93 47.52 19.25
N PRO A 127 5.89 48.38 20.29
CA PRO A 127 6.96 49.33 20.58
C PRO A 127 8.20 48.61 21.15
N PRO A 128 9.43 49.09 20.85
CA PRO A 128 10.65 48.48 21.38
C PRO A 128 10.85 48.83 22.87
N LEU A 129 11.20 47.82 23.67
CA LEU A 129 11.65 48.00 25.06
C LEU A 129 13.08 48.59 25.12
N PRO A 130 13.47 49.29 26.20
CA PRO A 130 14.59 50.23 26.23
C PRO A 130 15.96 49.54 26.26
N GLN A 131 16.92 50.08 25.51
CA GLN A 131 18.33 49.73 25.58
C GLN A 131 18.97 50.35 26.84
N ALA A 132 19.57 49.51 27.68
CA ALA A 132 20.45 49.94 28.76
C ALA A 132 21.88 50.20 28.25
N SER A 133 22.50 51.19 28.87
CA SER A 133 23.68 51.95 28.45
C SER A 133 25.05 51.27 28.62
N LYS A 134 25.95 51.70 27.73
CA LYS A 134 27.43 51.77 27.76
C LYS A 134 28.15 51.38 29.06
N GLN A 135 29.26 50.66 28.91
CA GLN A 135 30.56 51.02 29.51
C GLN A 135 31.74 50.33 28.80
N SER A 136 32.92 50.95 28.95
CA SER A 136 34.09 50.92 28.07
C SER A 136 35.29 50.14 28.63
N ILE A 137 36.06 49.53 27.71
CA ILE A 137 37.53 49.34 27.63
C ILE A 137 38.29 48.75 28.84
N THR A 138 39.08 47.69 28.60
CA THR A 138 40.47 47.55 29.12
C THR A 138 41.28 46.54 28.30
N ASN A 139 42.50 46.93 27.92
CA ASN A 139 43.52 46.13 27.22
C ASN A 139 44.25 45.20 28.19
N TYR A 140 44.52 43.93 27.80
CA TYR A 140 45.68 43.16 28.29
C TYR A 140 46.18 42.15 27.25
N GLN A 141 47.46 42.33 26.87
CA GLN A 141 48.55 41.37 26.68
C GLN A 141 48.41 40.14 25.74
N MET A 142 49.37 40.08 24.80
CA MET A 142 49.71 38.93 23.96
C MET A 142 50.60 37.92 24.70
N SER A 143 50.47 36.65 24.28
CA SER A 143 51.42 35.52 24.37
C SER A 143 51.25 34.50 25.51
N THR A 144 50.64 33.35 25.15
CA THR A 144 50.95 31.94 25.54
C THR A 144 49.92 30.93 24.96
N ASN A 145 48.97 31.37 24.13
CA ASN A 145 47.71 30.63 23.86
C ASN A 145 47.77 29.50 22.79
N VAL A 146 48.94 29.07 22.31
CA VAL A 146 49.01 28.12 21.17
C VAL A 146 49.02 26.65 21.60
N GLN A 147 49.67 26.29 22.72
CA GLN A 147 49.74 24.89 23.18
C GLN A 147 48.42 24.38 23.79
N ASN A 148 47.63 25.25 24.42
CA ASN A 148 46.33 24.87 24.99
C ASN A 148 45.27 24.56 23.92
N GLY A 149 45.33 25.22 22.76
CA GLY A 149 44.36 25.00 21.69
C GLY A 149 44.47 23.63 21.02
N ILE A 150 45.68 23.07 20.94
CA ILE A 150 45.90 21.74 20.36
C ILE A 150 45.39 20.66 21.32
N MET A 151 45.68 20.77 22.62
CA MET A 151 45.19 19.80 23.63
C MET A 151 43.67 19.82 23.76
N ILE A 152 43.03 20.99 23.69
CA ILE A 152 41.56 21.10 23.69
C ILE A 152 40.95 20.43 22.46
N LYS A 153 41.57 20.58 21.27
CA LYS A 153 41.10 19.92 20.05
C LYS A 153 41.27 18.40 20.10
N LEU A 154 42.36 17.91 20.70
CA LEU A 154 42.57 16.47 20.88
C LEU A 154 41.53 15.85 21.82
N ASP A 155 41.20 16.53 22.91
CA ASP A 155 40.16 16.09 23.85
C ASP A 155 38.76 16.10 23.22
N GLN A 156 38.47 17.10 22.38
CA GLN A 156 37.23 17.13 21.59
C GLN A 156 37.13 15.97 20.59
N ILE A 157 38.25 15.58 19.97
CA ILE A 157 38.30 14.43 19.06
C ILE A 157 38.09 13.13 19.83
N LEU A 158 38.76 12.94 20.96
CA LEU A 158 38.60 11.77 21.82
C LEU A 158 37.16 11.58 22.29
N ASN A 159 36.51 12.65 22.74
CA ASN A 159 35.10 12.62 23.14
C ASN A 159 34.17 12.32 21.97
N SER A 160 34.50 12.80 20.77
CA SER A 160 33.74 12.50 19.55
C SER A 160 33.88 11.04 19.14
N ILE A 161 35.07 10.45 19.28
CA ILE A 161 35.34 9.03 19.02
C ILE A 161 34.56 8.15 20.00
N HIS A 162 34.60 8.45 21.30
CA HIS A 162 33.82 7.68 22.28
C HIS A 162 32.32 7.77 22.05
N LYS A 163 31.81 8.94 21.67
CA LYS A 163 30.39 9.10 21.31
C LYS A 163 30.04 8.30 20.05
N PHE A 164 30.94 8.29 19.06
CA PHE A 164 30.78 7.48 17.86
C PHE A 164 30.74 5.99 18.18
N GLU A 165 31.68 5.52 18.99
CA GLU A 165 31.78 4.12 19.44
C GLU A 165 30.51 3.66 20.18
N SER A 166 29.98 4.50 21.06
CA SER A 166 28.69 4.24 21.73
C SER A 166 27.54 4.15 20.72
N THR A 167 27.46 5.06 19.74
CA THR A 167 26.40 5.00 18.73
C THR A 167 26.53 3.79 17.80
N MET A 168 27.76 3.37 17.49
CA MET A 168 28.03 2.15 16.72
C MET A 168 27.62 0.91 17.50
N GLY A 169 27.92 0.84 18.81
CA GLY A 169 27.46 -0.26 19.66
C GLY A 169 25.94 -0.39 19.71
N ASP A 170 25.22 0.74 19.75
CA ASP A 170 23.75 0.75 19.70
C ASP A 170 23.20 0.33 18.33
N LEU A 171 23.87 0.72 17.24
CA LEU A 171 23.52 0.29 15.89
C LEU A 171 23.71 -1.21 15.71
N THR A 172 24.81 -1.78 16.20
CA THR A 172 25.09 -3.22 16.15
C THR A 172 24.01 -4.03 16.88
N LYS A 173 23.58 -3.59 18.06
CA LYS A 173 22.47 -4.23 18.78
C LYS A 173 21.16 -4.17 18.00
N ARG A 174 20.88 -3.04 17.33
CA ARG A 174 19.68 -2.90 16.50
C ARG A 174 19.73 -3.79 15.26
N THR A 175 20.90 -3.98 14.65
CA THR A 175 21.05 -4.89 13.51
C THR A 175 20.85 -6.35 13.92
N GLU A 176 21.35 -6.77 15.10
CA GLU A 176 21.11 -8.11 15.63
C GLU A 176 19.61 -8.40 15.82
N VAL A 177 18.85 -7.44 16.38
CA VAL A 177 17.38 -7.57 16.55
C VAL A 177 16.67 -7.71 15.19
N ILE A 178 17.14 -7.00 14.16
CA ILE A 178 16.59 -7.10 12.81
C ILE A 178 16.87 -8.48 12.21
N GLU A 179 18.08 -9.01 12.36
CA GLU A 179 18.45 -10.35 11.87
C GLU A 179 17.63 -11.45 12.55
N GLU A 180 17.44 -11.36 13.87
CA GLU A 180 16.58 -12.29 14.61
C GLU A 180 15.12 -12.20 14.12
N TRP A 181 14.62 -10.99 13.85
CA TRP A 181 13.27 -10.81 13.32
C TRP A 181 13.11 -11.39 11.91
N ILE A 182 14.09 -11.18 11.02
CA ILE A 182 14.10 -11.72 9.66
C ILE A 182 14.09 -13.26 9.69
N THR A 183 14.95 -13.88 10.51
CA THR A 183 15.02 -15.34 10.62
C THR A 183 13.72 -15.92 11.18
N LYS A 184 13.11 -15.27 12.17
CA LYS A 184 11.80 -15.67 12.73
C LYS A 184 10.68 -15.56 11.70
N LYS A 185 10.65 -14.49 10.90
CA LYS A 185 9.67 -14.34 9.82
C LYS A 185 9.88 -15.38 8.72
N GLY A 186 11.13 -15.65 8.33
CA GLY A 186 11.47 -16.68 7.34
C GLY A 186 10.96 -18.07 7.75
N LYS A 187 11.16 -18.48 9.00
CA LYS A 187 10.64 -19.76 9.54
C LYS A 187 9.11 -19.87 9.50
N ASN A 188 8.40 -18.77 9.70
CA ASN A 188 6.93 -18.77 9.63
C ASN A 188 6.44 -18.89 8.19
N VAL A 189 7.13 -18.26 7.23
CA VAL A 189 6.79 -18.37 5.81
C VAL A 189 6.98 -19.80 5.31
N THR A 190 8.11 -20.44 5.65
CA THR A 190 8.36 -21.84 5.24
C THR A 190 7.37 -22.82 5.87
N LYS A 191 6.97 -22.59 7.12
CA LYS A 191 5.91 -23.39 7.77
C LYS A 191 4.58 -23.25 7.02
N MET A 192 4.18 -22.02 6.69
CA MET A 192 2.93 -21.76 5.97
C MET A 192 2.94 -22.38 4.57
N GLU A 193 4.06 -22.35 3.86
CA GLU A 193 4.20 -23.02 2.56
C GLU A 193 4.04 -24.54 2.66
N ASN A 194 4.57 -25.16 3.71
CA ASN A 194 4.42 -26.60 3.94
C ASN A 194 2.97 -26.96 4.29
N ASP A 195 2.30 -26.14 5.10
CA ASP A 195 0.88 -26.32 5.45
C ASP A 195 -0.01 -26.21 4.21
N ILE A 196 0.26 -25.25 3.31
CA ILE A 196 -0.46 -25.10 2.03
C ILE A 196 -0.26 -26.34 1.15
N LYS A 197 0.97 -26.85 1.02
CA LYS A 197 1.26 -28.07 0.24
C LYS A 197 0.54 -29.29 0.81
N ALA A 198 0.46 -29.42 2.14
CA ALA A 198 -0.25 -30.52 2.79
C ALA A 198 -1.76 -30.48 2.49
N VAL A 199 -2.37 -29.29 2.56
CA VAL A 199 -3.80 -29.11 2.23
C VAL A 199 -4.08 -29.39 0.75
N GLN A 200 -3.20 -28.96 -0.15
CA GLN A 200 -3.32 -29.26 -1.58
C GLN A 200 -3.29 -30.77 -1.84
N LEU A 201 -2.37 -31.49 -1.19
CA LEU A 201 -2.25 -32.93 -1.33
C LEU A 201 -3.49 -33.67 -0.80
N SER A 202 -4.05 -33.22 0.34
CA SER A 202 -5.30 -33.79 0.86
C SER A 202 -6.49 -33.54 -0.05
N ASN A 203 -6.59 -32.36 -0.68
CA ASN A 203 -7.67 -32.06 -1.61
C ASN A 203 -7.62 -32.94 -2.86
N VAL A 204 -6.41 -33.16 -3.41
CA VAL A 204 -6.22 -34.09 -4.55
C VAL A 204 -6.66 -35.52 -4.17
N ARG A 205 -6.37 -35.96 -2.94
CA ARG A 205 -6.79 -37.29 -2.47
C ARG A 205 -8.31 -37.41 -2.34
N ILE A 206 -8.98 -36.37 -1.80
CA ILE A 206 -10.44 -36.35 -1.65
C ILE A 206 -11.13 -36.36 -3.02
N ASP A 207 -10.63 -35.57 -3.98
CA ASP A 207 -11.16 -35.55 -5.34
C ASP A 207 -11.01 -36.92 -6.04
N GLY A 208 -9.87 -37.60 -5.86
CA GLY A 208 -9.65 -38.95 -6.36
C GLY A 208 -10.63 -39.99 -5.78
N GLU A 209 -10.87 -39.94 -4.46
CA GLU A 209 -11.82 -40.83 -3.79
C GLU A 209 -13.27 -40.56 -4.23
N LEU A 210 -13.66 -39.29 -4.35
CA LEU A 210 -14.99 -38.90 -4.82
C LEU A 210 -15.23 -39.36 -6.26
N LYS A 211 -14.24 -39.19 -7.15
CA LYS A 211 -14.27 -39.72 -8.52
C LYS A 211 -14.41 -41.23 -8.57
N HIS A 212 -13.72 -41.95 -7.68
CA HIS A 212 -13.84 -43.40 -7.58
C HIS A 212 -15.26 -43.81 -7.15
N GLN A 213 -15.82 -43.18 -6.11
CA GLN A 213 -17.17 -43.48 -5.63
C GLN A 213 -18.25 -43.16 -6.68
N VAL A 214 -18.13 -42.03 -7.39
CA VAL A 214 -19.01 -41.68 -8.51
C VAL A 214 -19.01 -42.77 -9.59
N LYS A 215 -17.82 -43.28 -9.94
CA LYS A 215 -17.67 -44.37 -10.92
C LYS A 215 -18.27 -45.69 -10.45
N VAL A 216 -18.20 -45.99 -9.15
CA VAL A 216 -18.84 -47.17 -8.55
C VAL A 216 -20.36 -47.05 -8.61
N ILE A 217 -20.91 -45.88 -8.26
CA ILE A 217 -22.35 -45.61 -8.34
C ILE A 217 -22.84 -45.72 -9.79
N GLU A 218 -22.11 -45.15 -10.75
CA GLU A 218 -22.46 -45.26 -12.17
C GLU A 218 -22.52 -46.73 -12.63
N LYS A 219 -21.55 -47.55 -12.21
CA LYS A 219 -21.47 -48.97 -12.57
C LYS A 219 -22.48 -49.88 -11.90
N LEU A 220 -23.02 -49.51 -10.74
CA LEU A 220 -23.96 -50.34 -9.98
C LEU A 220 -25.40 -49.86 -10.14
N PHE A 221 -25.62 -48.56 -10.05
CA PHE A 221 -26.98 -48.00 -9.99
C PHE A 221 -27.64 -47.97 -11.38
N ILE A 222 -26.87 -47.66 -12.44
CA ILE A 222 -27.42 -47.63 -13.80
C ILE A 222 -27.89 -49.02 -14.26
N PRO A 223 -27.10 -50.10 -14.10
CA PRO A 223 -27.56 -51.43 -14.48
C PRO A 223 -28.75 -51.91 -13.66
N VAL A 224 -28.78 -51.64 -12.36
CA VAL A 224 -29.93 -52.02 -11.51
C VAL A 224 -31.20 -51.31 -11.93
N LEU A 225 -31.13 -50.02 -12.32
CA LEU A 225 -32.28 -49.32 -12.89
C LEU A 225 -32.72 -49.95 -14.22
N ASP A 226 -31.79 -50.32 -15.09
CA ASP A 226 -32.10 -50.98 -16.36
C ASP A 226 -32.74 -52.36 -16.14
N ASP A 227 -32.27 -53.13 -15.17
CA ASP A 227 -32.84 -54.42 -14.78
C ASP A 227 -34.25 -54.26 -14.21
N ILE A 228 -34.49 -53.27 -13.34
CA ILE A 228 -35.82 -52.97 -12.79
C ILE A 228 -36.78 -52.57 -13.91
N ILE A 229 -36.36 -51.73 -14.85
CA ILE A 229 -37.18 -51.32 -16.00
C ILE A 229 -37.52 -52.53 -16.86
N THR A 230 -36.57 -53.44 -17.05
CA THR A 230 -36.75 -54.68 -17.82
C THR A 230 -37.77 -55.60 -17.15
N VAL A 231 -37.60 -55.88 -15.85
CA VAL A 231 -38.53 -56.73 -15.06
C VAL A 231 -39.94 -56.14 -15.03
N LEU A 232 -40.07 -54.82 -14.80
CA LEU A 232 -41.37 -54.15 -14.82
C LEU A 232 -42.03 -54.27 -16.19
N SER A 233 -41.24 -54.15 -17.27
CA SER A 233 -41.74 -54.32 -18.64
C SER A 233 -42.23 -55.74 -18.92
N GLU A 234 -41.57 -56.76 -18.39
CA GLU A 234 -41.97 -58.17 -18.55
C GLU A 234 -43.22 -58.52 -17.73
N LEU A 235 -43.31 -58.04 -16.48
CA LEU A 235 -44.49 -58.24 -15.63
C LEU A 235 -45.73 -57.56 -16.21
N ASN A 236 -45.53 -56.42 -16.87
CA ASN A 236 -46.61 -55.65 -17.48
C ASN A 236 -47.22 -56.32 -18.73
N ILE A 237 -46.50 -57.22 -19.40
CA ILE A 237 -47.05 -58.01 -20.52
C ILE A 237 -48.08 -59.04 -20.02
N LYS A 238 -48.06 -59.42 -18.74
CA LYS A 238 -48.94 -60.47 -18.18
C LYS A 238 -50.32 -59.98 -17.73
N ASP A 239 -50.46 -58.71 -17.34
CA ASP A 239 -51.71 -58.18 -16.72
C ASP A 239 -52.49 -57.18 -17.60
N GLY A 240 -52.13 -57.00 -18.87
CA GLY A 240 -52.91 -56.21 -19.84
C GLY A 240 -53.03 -54.71 -19.55
N ARG A 241 -52.39 -54.20 -18.49
CA ARG A 241 -52.19 -52.76 -18.30
C ARG A 241 -50.95 -52.36 -19.07
N VAL A 242 -51.00 -51.26 -19.82
CA VAL A 242 -49.85 -50.74 -20.55
C VAL A 242 -49.00 -49.96 -19.55
N LEU A 243 -47.74 -50.33 -19.38
CA LEU A 243 -46.73 -49.47 -18.77
C LEU A 243 -46.72 -48.24 -19.64
N ASP A 244 -47.37 -47.21 -19.13
CA ASP A 244 -47.70 -46.02 -19.89
C ASP A 244 -46.44 -45.54 -20.60
N ALA A 245 -46.54 -45.18 -21.88
CA ALA A 245 -45.39 -44.66 -22.62
C ALA A 245 -44.72 -43.49 -21.85
N ASP A 246 -45.51 -42.83 -21.00
CA ASP A 246 -45.11 -41.87 -19.98
C ASP A 246 -44.07 -42.40 -18.96
N PHE A 247 -44.21 -43.61 -18.41
CA PHE A 247 -43.24 -44.15 -17.45
C PHE A 247 -41.88 -44.42 -18.10
N ARG A 248 -41.86 -44.97 -19.32
CA ARG A 248 -40.60 -45.17 -20.07
C ARG A 248 -39.95 -43.85 -20.44
N SER A 249 -40.75 -42.86 -20.86
CA SER A 249 -40.28 -41.51 -21.17
C SER A 249 -39.68 -40.82 -19.93
N ARG A 250 -40.38 -40.88 -18.79
CA ARG A 250 -39.93 -40.29 -17.52
C ARG A 250 -38.71 -40.99 -16.94
N SER A 251 -38.65 -42.32 -17.06
CA SER A 251 -37.47 -43.09 -16.65
C SER A 251 -36.24 -42.75 -17.50
N GLY A 252 -36.40 -42.60 -18.82
CA GLY A 252 -35.35 -42.10 -19.71
C GLY A 252 -34.90 -40.68 -19.36
N LEU A 253 -35.84 -39.79 -19.03
CA LEU A 253 -35.55 -38.44 -18.57
C LEU A 253 -34.74 -38.46 -17.27
N TRP A 254 -35.16 -39.22 -16.26
CA TRP A 254 -34.44 -39.36 -14.99
C TRP A 254 -33.04 -39.94 -15.18
N LYS A 255 -32.87 -40.92 -16.08
CA LYS A 255 -31.55 -41.45 -16.42
C LYS A 255 -30.65 -40.38 -17.03
N SER A 256 -31.18 -39.56 -17.94
CA SER A 256 -30.43 -38.45 -18.56
C SER A 256 -30.09 -37.34 -17.57
N GLU A 257 -31.02 -36.99 -16.67
CA GLU A 257 -30.82 -35.96 -15.65
C GLU A 257 -29.80 -36.43 -14.61
N PHE A 258 -29.88 -37.69 -14.18
CA PHE A 258 -28.93 -38.28 -13.27
C PHE A 258 -27.51 -38.35 -13.86
N LYS A 259 -27.39 -38.72 -15.14
CA LYS A 259 -26.11 -38.70 -15.85
C LYS A 259 -25.56 -37.27 -15.99
N ALA A 260 -26.39 -36.30 -16.35
CA ALA A 260 -25.99 -34.90 -16.42
C ALA A 260 -25.55 -34.32 -15.07
N LEU A 261 -26.15 -34.78 -13.96
CA LEU A 261 -25.74 -34.40 -12.61
C LEU A 261 -24.41 -35.02 -12.21
N LEU A 262 -24.14 -36.28 -12.57
CA LEU A 262 -22.85 -36.92 -12.34
C LEU A 262 -21.74 -36.23 -13.15
N ASP A 263 -22.00 -35.91 -14.42
CA ASP A 263 -21.05 -35.22 -15.30
C ASP A 263 -20.75 -33.79 -14.80
N LYS A 264 -21.76 -33.04 -14.35
CA LYS A 264 -21.56 -31.70 -13.77
C LYS A 264 -20.74 -31.72 -12.47
N ARG A 265 -20.85 -32.78 -11.66
CA ARG A 265 -20.10 -32.92 -10.40
C ARG A 265 -18.64 -33.35 -10.60
N LEU A 266 -18.31 -33.92 -11.76
CA LEU A 266 -16.95 -34.30 -12.15
C LEU A 266 -16.10 -33.13 -12.68
N ILE A 267 -16.71 -31.95 -12.90
CA ILE A 267 -16.11 -30.76 -13.51
C ILE A 267 -15.76 -29.66 -12.48
N LEU A 268 -16.23 -29.78 -11.23
CA LEU A 268 -15.87 -28.91 -10.09
C LEU A 268 -14.74 -29.54 -9.26
#